data_AF-A0A1I7T1D5-F1
#
_entry.id   AF-A0A1I7T1D5-F1
#
_cell.length_a   1.000
_cell.length_b   1.000
_cell.length_c   1.000
_cell.angle_alpha   90.00
_cell.angle_beta   90.00
_cell.angle_gamma   90.00
#
_symmetry.space_group_name_H-M   'P 1'
#
loop_
_entity.id
_entity.type
_entity.pdbx_description
1 polymer ?
#
loop_
_entity_poly.entity_id
_entity_poly.type
_entity_poly.pdbx_seq_one_letter_code
_entity_poly.pdbx_strand_id
1 'polypeptide(L)'
;MVEAGTTLGLGGMYVKTGAEPTQLPSPPPPRLLGPFESLIRFSGLDGRKLRKESIGTVKGIGSAVIALIILVLLAVEVFTYMMIDARPFSIGWAESTVYLFLAAISLVSAVSILFWTRENFISQFEDTLSRLRTMRLSTGQSIDDFTNFHRKAAVLIIPIFLIILSSSFYSSVTGRFQLNDNSTFYSESIVHQFAPFIDFIGCLASSIAVVIYVTVHTALNREIKHFNKELTNSARFQQLTLPQVLDNYSKRHSDLIQLTRFVNRHLSIYGAIVPFMSLMSFVNATYIVGSFKSSLDPIVSILLNGISIMSMGITVSGLSPLVKVQNNIQETAEILMHDDVLQTCGDAKMHHTYRVTLDRCLHSNSKMSFLMAFPVDSNCFNRIMFIVPNISTAMILYRLSHPYL
;
A
#
# COMPACT_ATOMS: atom_id res chain seq x y z
N MET A 1 -5.52 -39.93 -68.96
CA MET A 1 -5.52 -41.40 -68.83
C MET A 1 -5.95 -41.67 -67.38
N VAL A 2 -7.22 -42.02 -67.12
CA VAL A 2 -7.83 -43.37 -67.31
C VAL A 2 -7.23 -44.32 -66.25
N GLU A 3 -7.98 -44.94 -65.31
CA GLU A 3 -9.41 -44.84 -64.96
C GLU A 3 -9.68 -45.43 -63.54
N ALA A 4 -10.97 -45.53 -63.16
CA ALA A 4 -11.65 -46.31 -62.11
C ALA A 4 -10.87 -47.38 -61.26
N GLY A 5 -11.30 -47.74 -60.05
CA GLY A 5 -12.46 -47.29 -59.26
C GLY A 5 -12.96 -48.35 -58.25
N THR A 6 -13.60 -47.90 -57.16
CA THR A 6 -14.60 -48.60 -56.30
C THR A 6 -14.42 -50.10 -55.98
N THR A 7 -14.28 -50.50 -54.71
CA THR A 7 -15.36 -50.73 -53.71
C THR A 7 -14.70 -51.23 -52.39
N LEU A 8 -15.31 -51.44 -51.21
CA LEU A 8 -16.68 -51.31 -50.64
C LEU A 8 -16.53 -51.15 -49.10
N GLY A 9 -17.56 -50.69 -48.37
CA GLY A 9 -17.57 -50.75 -46.89
C GLY A 9 -18.41 -49.70 -46.16
N LEU A 10 -19.75 -49.81 -46.19
CA LEU A 10 -20.65 -48.97 -45.38
C LEU A 10 -20.61 -49.36 -43.89
N GLY A 11 -20.73 -48.38 -42.97
CA GLY A 11 -20.83 -48.68 -41.54
C GLY A 11 -20.96 -47.51 -40.57
N GLY A 12 -22.09 -46.77 -40.59
CA GLY A 12 -22.63 -46.11 -39.39
C GLY A 12 -22.04 -44.77 -38.94
N MET A 13 -22.70 -43.67 -39.34
CA MET A 13 -22.65 -42.43 -38.55
C MET A 13 -23.34 -42.65 -37.20
N TYR A 14 -22.62 -42.44 -36.10
CA TYR A 14 -23.21 -42.09 -34.81
C TYR A 14 -22.61 -40.76 -34.34
N VAL A 15 -23.31 -39.67 -34.65
CA VAL A 15 -23.05 -38.36 -34.05
C VAL A 15 -23.42 -38.43 -32.58
N LYS A 16 -22.42 -38.42 -31.69
CA LYS A 16 -22.66 -38.36 -30.25
C LYS A 16 -22.94 -36.90 -29.86
N THR A 17 -24.20 -36.51 -29.91
CA THR A 17 -24.67 -35.22 -29.40
C THR A 17 -24.41 -35.11 -27.89
N GLY A 18 -23.86 -33.98 -27.44
CA GLY A 18 -23.69 -33.69 -26.00
C GLY A 18 -22.26 -33.73 -25.46
N ALA A 19 -21.25 -33.30 -26.23
CA ALA A 19 -20.00 -32.82 -25.65
C ALA A 19 -20.05 -31.29 -25.59
N GLU A 20 -20.20 -30.71 -24.39
CA GLU A 20 -19.92 -29.29 -24.18
C GLU A 20 -18.46 -29.00 -24.59
N PRO A 21 -18.16 -27.85 -25.20
CA PRO A 21 -16.78 -27.49 -25.50
C PRO A 21 -16.04 -27.35 -24.17
N THR A 22 -15.12 -28.27 -23.90
CA THR A 22 -14.30 -28.28 -22.69
C THR A 22 -13.58 -26.94 -22.60
N GLN A 23 -14.07 -26.05 -21.74
CA GLN A 23 -13.38 -24.81 -21.46
C GLN A 23 -12.02 -25.19 -20.89
N LEU A 24 -10.95 -24.82 -21.61
CA LEU A 24 -9.60 -24.84 -21.06
C LEU A 24 -9.67 -24.16 -19.69
N PRO A 25 -9.17 -24.79 -18.61
CA PRO A 25 -9.24 -24.21 -17.28
C PRO A 25 -8.63 -22.81 -17.36
N SER A 26 -9.40 -21.81 -16.97
CA SER A 26 -8.96 -20.43 -16.98
C SER A 26 -7.61 -20.33 -16.27
N PRO A 27 -6.60 -19.67 -16.87
CA PRO A 27 -5.27 -19.62 -16.28
C PRO A 27 -5.40 -19.11 -14.83
N PRO A 28 -4.72 -19.76 -13.87
CA PRO A 28 -4.90 -19.44 -12.46
C PRO A 28 -4.68 -17.93 -12.26
N PRO A 29 -5.57 -17.24 -11.51
CA PRO A 29 -5.55 -15.78 -11.45
C PRO A 29 -4.15 -15.31 -11.01
N PRO A 30 -3.55 -14.33 -11.72
CA PRO A 30 -2.19 -13.91 -11.43
C PRO A 30 -2.11 -13.39 -9.99
N ARG A 31 -1.34 -14.09 -9.16
CA ARG A 31 -1.17 -13.76 -7.73
C ARG A 31 -0.68 -12.33 -7.58
N LEU A 32 -1.46 -11.52 -6.88
CA LEU A 32 -1.29 -10.09 -6.70
C LEU A 32 0.10 -9.75 -6.14
N LEU A 33 0.59 -10.55 -5.20
CA LEU A 33 1.89 -10.35 -4.55
C LEU A 33 3.06 -11.07 -5.26
N GLY A 34 2.80 -11.99 -6.19
CA GLY A 34 3.85 -12.73 -6.91
C GLY A 34 5.02 -13.19 -6.02
N PRO A 35 6.27 -12.71 -6.27
CA PRO A 35 7.45 -13.12 -5.49
C PRO A 35 7.44 -12.65 -4.03
N PHE A 36 6.68 -11.59 -3.69
CA PHE A 36 6.61 -11.05 -2.33
C PHE A 36 5.87 -11.98 -1.35
N GLU A 37 5.10 -12.97 -1.83
CA GLU A 37 4.50 -13.99 -0.95
C GLU A 37 5.59 -14.82 -0.23
N SER A 38 6.72 -15.09 -0.89
CA SER A 38 7.85 -15.79 -0.28
C SER A 38 8.52 -14.96 0.82
N LEU A 39 8.62 -13.64 0.64
CA LEU A 39 9.19 -12.73 1.64
C LEU A 39 8.31 -12.64 2.90
N ILE A 40 6.98 -12.66 2.76
CA ILE A 40 6.05 -12.73 3.90
C ILE A 40 6.25 -14.03 4.70
N ARG A 41 6.48 -15.16 4.01
CA ARG A 41 6.72 -16.46 4.67
C ARG A 41 8.08 -16.52 5.37
N PHE A 42 9.07 -15.78 4.87
CA PHE A 42 10.43 -15.73 5.42
C PHE A 42 10.58 -14.74 6.58
N SER A 43 9.79 -13.65 6.62
CA SER A 43 9.92 -12.58 7.62
C SER A 43 9.54 -12.97 9.06
N GLY A 44 9.02 -14.18 9.29
CA GLY A 44 8.55 -14.63 10.61
C GLY A 44 7.21 -14.02 11.04
N LEU A 45 6.62 -13.13 10.23
CA LEU A 45 5.37 -12.39 10.52
C LEU A 45 4.12 -13.00 9.84
N ASP A 46 4.22 -14.21 9.28
CA ASP A 46 3.08 -14.90 8.63
C ASP A 46 2.06 -15.41 9.67
N GLY A 47 1.05 -14.58 9.94
CA GLY A 47 -0.05 -14.83 10.85
C GLY A 47 -1.04 -15.92 10.40
N ARG A 48 -0.91 -16.50 9.19
CA ARG A 48 -1.82 -17.58 8.71
C ARG A 48 -1.86 -18.79 9.66
N LYS A 49 -0.76 -19.06 10.37
CA LYS A 49 -0.62 -20.15 11.35
C LYS A 49 -1.10 -19.78 12.77
N LEU A 50 -1.57 -18.55 12.96
CA LEU A 50 -2.06 -17.99 14.24
C LEU A 50 -3.59 -17.92 14.31
N ARG A 51 -4.29 -18.55 13.35
CA ARG A 51 -5.76 -18.62 13.32
C ARG A 51 -6.24 -19.75 14.24
N LYS A 52 -7.40 -19.59 14.90
CA LYS A 52 -7.95 -20.55 15.88
C LYS A 52 -7.94 -22.02 15.42
N GLU A 53 -8.08 -22.26 14.12
CA GLU A 53 -8.06 -23.60 13.49
C GLU A 53 -6.67 -24.29 13.48
N SER A 54 -5.56 -23.55 13.66
CA SER A 54 -4.18 -24.07 13.54
C SER A 54 -3.31 -23.90 14.80
N ILE A 55 -3.77 -23.14 15.80
CA ILE A 55 -3.07 -22.89 17.08
C ILE A 55 -2.77 -24.19 17.86
N GLY A 56 -3.54 -25.26 17.68
CA GLY A 56 -3.29 -26.57 18.31
C GLY A 56 -2.03 -27.30 17.82
N THR A 57 -1.30 -26.74 16.84
CA THR A 57 -0.11 -27.37 16.25
C THR A 57 1.18 -26.77 16.81
N VAL A 58 2.18 -27.60 17.13
CA VAL A 58 3.52 -27.15 17.57
C VAL A 58 4.13 -26.11 16.61
N LYS A 59 3.91 -26.26 15.29
CA LYS A 59 4.35 -25.31 14.26
C LYS A 59 3.65 -23.95 14.32
N GLY A 60 2.40 -23.89 14.82
CA GLY A 60 1.65 -22.65 15.02
C GLY A 60 2.13 -21.88 16.26
N ILE A 61 2.34 -22.60 17.36
CA ILE A 61 2.95 -22.06 18.59
C ILE A 61 4.36 -21.50 18.28
N GLY A 62 5.19 -22.24 17.54
CA GLY A 62 6.51 -21.77 17.12
C GLY A 62 6.47 -20.45 16.33
N SER A 63 5.56 -20.32 15.35
CA SER A 63 5.37 -19.04 14.65
C SER A 63 4.84 -17.92 15.55
N ALA A 64 4.02 -18.23 16.56
CA ALA A 64 3.50 -17.24 17.51
C ALA A 64 4.64 -16.65 18.35
N VAL A 65 5.53 -17.51 18.85
CA VAL A 65 6.70 -17.11 19.63
C VAL A 65 7.66 -16.28 18.80
N ILE A 66 7.96 -16.67 17.56
CA ILE A 66 8.82 -15.89 16.65
C ILE A 66 8.25 -14.50 16.37
N ALA A 67 6.96 -14.42 16.03
CA ALA A 67 6.29 -13.14 15.78
C ALA A 67 6.25 -12.25 17.04
N LEU A 68 6.03 -12.84 18.22
CA LEU A 68 6.06 -12.11 19.49
C LEU A 68 7.47 -11.57 19.80
N ILE A 69 8.52 -12.37 19.59
CA ILE A 69 9.92 -11.93 19.77
C ILE A 69 10.22 -10.74 18.85
N ILE A 70 9.85 -10.80 17.56
CA ILE A 70 10.04 -9.70 16.61
C ILE A 70 9.32 -8.43 17.08
N LEU A 71 8.07 -8.54 17.52
CA LEU A 71 7.30 -7.40 18.02
C LEU A 71 7.89 -6.81 19.32
N VAL A 72 8.40 -7.65 20.22
CA VAL A 72 9.07 -7.19 21.45
C VAL A 72 10.38 -6.47 21.12
N LEU A 73 11.20 -6.98 20.19
CA LEU A 73 12.44 -6.33 19.77
C LEU A 73 12.18 -4.92 19.18
N LEU A 74 11.24 -4.81 18.24
CA LEU A 74 10.86 -3.53 17.64
C LEU A 74 10.18 -2.57 18.64
N ALA A 75 9.45 -3.10 19.63
CA ALA A 75 8.87 -2.27 20.69
C ALA A 75 9.95 -1.75 21.66
N VAL A 76 10.90 -2.60 22.06
CA VAL A 76 12.05 -2.20 22.90
C VAL A 76 12.84 -1.09 22.22
N GLU A 77 13.13 -1.22 20.93
CA GLU A 77 13.80 -0.19 20.13
C GLU A 77 13.07 1.17 20.20
N VAL A 78 11.74 1.18 19.93
CA VAL A 78 10.92 2.39 20.05
C VAL A 78 10.99 3.00 21.45
N PHE A 79 10.89 2.17 22.51
CA PHE A 79 11.01 2.66 23.88
C PHE A 79 12.42 3.17 24.22
N THR A 80 13.48 2.57 23.69
CA THR A 80 14.86 3.07 23.84
C THR A 80 14.99 4.48 23.27
N TYR A 81 14.47 4.75 22.07
CA TYR A 81 14.49 6.11 21.52
C TYR A 81 13.60 7.10 22.28
N MET A 82 12.49 6.66 22.88
CA MET A 82 11.65 7.52 23.75
C MET A 82 12.31 7.89 25.08
N MET A 83 13.22 7.07 25.61
CA MET A 83 13.92 7.30 26.88
C MET A 83 15.15 8.22 26.75
N ILE A 84 15.41 8.75 25.55
CA ILE A 84 16.49 9.72 25.31
C ILE A 84 16.04 11.10 25.80
N ASP A 85 16.49 11.49 26.99
CA ASP A 85 16.33 12.85 27.49
C ASP A 85 17.35 13.79 26.82
N ALA A 86 16.87 14.56 25.85
CA ALA A 86 17.64 15.58 25.14
C ALA A 86 16.85 16.88 25.07
N ARG A 87 17.53 18.02 25.24
CA ARG A 87 16.90 19.34 25.24
C ARG A 87 16.15 19.57 23.93
N PRO A 88 14.88 20.05 23.95
CA PRO A 88 14.13 20.36 22.73
C PRO A 88 14.91 21.29 21.80
N PHE A 89 14.74 21.11 20.49
CA PHE A 89 15.49 21.79 19.42
C PHE A 89 17.01 21.52 19.34
N SER A 90 17.61 20.81 20.31
CA SER A 90 19.01 20.36 20.18
C SER A 90 19.16 19.28 19.10
N ILE A 91 20.40 19.06 18.66
CA ILE A 91 20.74 18.06 17.65
C ILE A 91 20.35 16.64 18.08
N GLY A 92 20.63 16.26 19.34
CA GLY A 92 20.32 14.94 19.88
C GLY A 92 18.81 14.70 20.06
N TRP A 93 18.02 15.75 20.33
CA TRP A 93 16.56 15.67 20.36
C TRP A 93 15.98 15.44 18.96
N ALA A 94 16.45 16.18 17.96
CA ALA A 94 15.99 16.01 16.60
C ALA A 94 16.38 14.62 16.06
N GLU A 95 17.60 14.17 16.34
CA GLU A 95 18.13 12.88 15.91
C GLU A 95 17.38 11.71 16.53
N SER A 96 17.16 11.71 17.86
CA SER A 96 16.34 10.68 18.51
C SER A 96 14.91 10.69 17.97
N THR A 97 14.36 11.86 17.66
CA THR A 97 13.02 11.99 17.05
C THR A 97 12.97 11.39 15.64
N VAL A 98 14.01 11.53 14.81
CA VAL A 98 14.09 10.86 13.49
C VAL A 98 14.01 9.35 13.65
N TYR A 99 14.92 8.76 14.44
CA TYR A 99 15.01 7.32 14.59
C TYR A 99 13.81 6.73 15.33
N LEU A 100 13.24 7.43 16.32
CA LEU A 100 11.99 7.07 16.98
C LEU A 100 10.84 6.86 15.98
N PHE A 101 10.64 7.81 15.06
CA PHE A 101 9.57 7.68 14.07
C PHE A 101 9.85 6.61 13.01
N LEU A 102 11.12 6.35 12.66
CA LEU A 102 11.49 5.24 11.78
C LEU A 102 11.26 3.87 12.44
N ALA A 103 11.67 3.68 13.68
CA ALA A 103 11.40 2.47 14.47
C ALA A 103 9.90 2.25 14.67
N ALA A 104 9.14 3.32 14.91
CA ALA A 104 7.68 3.26 15.04
C ALA A 104 6.99 2.83 13.72
N ILE A 105 7.49 3.27 12.54
CA ILE A 105 7.03 2.77 11.24
C ILE A 105 7.29 1.27 11.10
N SER A 106 8.47 0.79 11.51
CA SER A 106 8.81 -0.65 11.50
C SER A 106 7.89 -1.47 12.40
N LEU A 107 7.61 -1.01 13.62
CA LEU A 107 6.68 -1.66 14.55
C LEU A 107 5.24 -1.69 13.99
N VAL A 108 4.71 -0.55 13.51
CA VAL A 108 3.36 -0.48 12.91
C VAL A 108 3.27 -1.37 11.67
N SER A 109 4.34 -1.46 10.88
CA SER A 109 4.42 -2.34 9.71
C SER A 109 4.39 -3.82 10.09
N ALA A 110 5.16 -4.23 11.11
CA ALA A 110 5.19 -5.60 11.59
C ALA A 110 3.82 -6.05 12.14
N VAL A 111 3.19 -5.19 12.96
CA VAL A 111 1.82 -5.40 13.46
C VAL A 111 0.82 -5.52 12.31
N SER A 112 0.90 -4.64 11.32
CA SER A 112 -0.03 -4.63 10.17
C SER A 112 0.09 -5.90 9.32
N ILE A 113 1.31 -6.37 9.03
CA ILE A 113 1.53 -7.64 8.31
C ILE A 113 0.90 -8.81 9.06
N LEU A 114 1.09 -8.89 10.38
CA LEU A 114 0.54 -9.96 11.20
C LEU A 114 -1.00 -9.96 11.13
N PHE A 115 -1.66 -8.80 11.25
CA PHE A 115 -3.11 -8.70 11.10
C PHE A 115 -3.59 -9.10 9.69
N TRP A 116 -2.99 -8.55 8.63
CA TRP A 116 -3.39 -8.84 7.24
C TRP A 116 -3.22 -10.31 6.85
N THR A 117 -2.15 -10.96 7.33
CA THR A 117 -1.89 -12.38 7.09
C THR A 117 -2.78 -13.29 7.93
N ARG A 118 -3.02 -12.97 9.21
CA ARG A 118 -3.95 -13.69 10.09
C ARG A 118 -5.39 -13.70 9.56
N GLU A 119 -5.82 -12.57 8.97
CA GLU A 119 -7.18 -12.40 8.45
C GLU A 119 -7.33 -12.88 6.99
N ASN A 120 -6.28 -13.40 6.36
CA ASN A 120 -6.26 -13.75 4.93
C ASN A 120 -6.73 -12.59 4.01
N PHE A 121 -6.48 -11.34 4.42
CA PHE A 121 -6.98 -10.13 3.75
C PHE A 121 -6.70 -10.14 2.23
N ILE A 122 -5.48 -10.54 1.84
CA ILE A 122 -5.04 -10.59 0.44
C ILE A 122 -5.84 -11.62 -0.38
N SER A 123 -6.12 -12.80 0.19
CA SER A 123 -6.92 -13.83 -0.50
C SER A 123 -8.34 -13.33 -0.72
N GLN A 124 -8.98 -12.77 0.32
CA GLN A 124 -10.34 -12.23 0.22
C GLN A 124 -10.43 -11.08 -0.81
N PHE A 125 -9.37 -10.25 -0.90
CA PHE A 125 -9.24 -9.21 -1.92
C PHE A 125 -9.07 -9.80 -3.34
N GLU A 126 -8.19 -10.80 -3.52
CA GLU A 126 -8.00 -11.50 -4.79
C GLU A 126 -9.28 -12.20 -5.26
N ASP A 127 -9.99 -12.89 -4.38
CA ASP A 127 -11.26 -13.57 -4.65
C ASP A 127 -12.33 -12.57 -5.11
N THR A 128 -12.49 -11.45 -4.38
CA THR A 128 -13.44 -10.38 -4.75
C THR A 128 -13.06 -9.69 -6.06
N LEU A 129 -11.77 -9.45 -6.29
CA LEU A 129 -11.27 -8.90 -7.55
C LEU A 129 -11.50 -9.88 -8.73
N SER A 130 -11.37 -11.19 -8.50
CA SER A 130 -11.68 -12.20 -9.52
C SER A 130 -13.17 -12.19 -9.91
N ARG A 131 -14.07 -12.00 -8.95
CA ARG A 131 -15.51 -11.83 -9.20
C ARG A 131 -15.81 -10.54 -9.98
N LEU A 132 -15.11 -9.44 -9.69
CA LEU A 132 -15.23 -8.20 -10.47
C LEU A 132 -14.73 -8.37 -11.92
N ARG A 133 -13.64 -9.13 -12.13
CA ARG A 133 -13.10 -9.45 -13.46
C ARG A 133 -14.08 -10.21 -14.34
N THR A 134 -14.87 -11.14 -13.79
CA THR A 134 -15.89 -11.87 -14.57
C THR A 134 -17.09 -10.99 -14.99
N MET A 135 -17.22 -9.79 -14.42
CA MET A 135 -18.23 -8.78 -14.80
C MET A 135 -17.67 -7.67 -15.73
N ARG A 136 -16.47 -7.84 -16.29
CA ARG A 136 -15.93 -6.95 -17.34
C ARG A 136 -16.60 -7.21 -18.68
N LEU A 137 -16.79 -6.16 -19.48
CA LEU A 137 -17.25 -6.25 -20.87
C LEU A 137 -16.08 -6.50 -21.83
N SER A 138 -14.87 -6.09 -21.42
CA SER A 138 -13.63 -6.32 -22.16
C SER A 138 -12.54 -6.96 -21.28
N THR A 139 -12.01 -8.10 -21.73
CA THR A 139 -10.86 -8.78 -21.12
C THR A 139 -9.59 -8.46 -21.88
N GLY A 140 -8.60 -7.86 -21.20
CA GLY A 140 -7.28 -7.58 -21.76
C GLY A 140 -6.16 -8.05 -20.84
N GLN A 141 -5.30 -8.95 -21.34
CA GLN A 141 -4.18 -9.52 -20.56
C GLN A 141 -3.24 -8.44 -19.98
N SER A 142 -3.09 -7.30 -20.66
CA SER A 142 -2.24 -6.17 -20.21
C SER A 142 -2.74 -5.45 -18.95
N ILE A 143 -4.02 -5.61 -18.58
CA ILE A 143 -4.59 -5.00 -17.37
C ILE A 143 -4.26 -5.84 -16.13
N ASP A 144 -4.24 -7.16 -16.31
CA ASP A 144 -4.02 -8.16 -15.26
C ASP A 144 -2.56 -8.62 -15.13
N ASP A 145 -1.65 -8.10 -15.96
CA ASP A 145 -0.20 -8.25 -15.76
C ASP A 145 0.31 -7.31 -14.63
N PHE A 146 0.86 -7.92 -13.59
CA PHE A 146 1.50 -7.24 -12.45
C PHE A 146 3.03 -7.23 -12.52
N THR A 147 3.66 -7.90 -13.50
CA THR A 147 5.13 -8.08 -13.57
C THR A 147 5.88 -6.75 -13.56
N ASN A 148 5.45 -5.80 -14.40
CA ASN A 148 6.00 -4.44 -14.44
C ASN A 148 5.78 -3.65 -13.13
N PHE A 149 4.74 -3.99 -12.37
CA PHE A 149 4.48 -3.41 -11.06
C PHE A 149 5.37 -4.05 -9.97
N HIS A 150 5.53 -5.38 -9.96
CA HIS A 150 6.46 -6.07 -9.05
C HIS A 150 7.89 -5.57 -9.21
N ARG A 151 8.33 -5.31 -10.45
CA ARG A 151 9.64 -4.70 -10.72
C ARG A 151 9.77 -3.29 -10.12
N LYS A 152 8.73 -2.46 -10.20
CA LYS A 152 8.72 -1.12 -9.58
C LYS A 152 8.69 -1.19 -8.05
N ALA A 153 7.94 -2.13 -7.50
CA ALA A 153 7.89 -2.39 -6.06
C ALA A 153 9.26 -2.84 -5.53
N ALA A 154 9.98 -3.71 -6.24
CA ALA A 154 11.34 -4.11 -5.88
C ALA A 154 12.32 -2.91 -5.87
N VAL A 155 12.23 -1.99 -6.83
CA VAL A 155 13.04 -0.76 -6.85
C VAL A 155 12.74 0.16 -5.65
N LEU A 156 11.49 0.23 -5.18
CA LEU A 156 11.10 1.04 -4.02
C LEU A 156 11.72 0.55 -2.69
N ILE A 157 12.03 -0.74 -2.60
CA ILE A 157 12.59 -1.38 -1.40
C ILE A 157 14.09 -1.07 -1.24
N ILE A 158 14.83 -0.96 -2.35
CA ILE A 158 16.29 -0.83 -2.33
C ILE A 158 16.76 0.39 -1.51
N PRO A 159 16.19 1.62 -1.66
CA PRO A 159 16.56 2.77 -0.84
C PRO A 159 16.31 2.57 0.65
N ILE A 160 15.23 1.87 1.03
CA ILE A 160 14.88 1.63 2.45
C ILE A 160 16.00 0.83 3.12
N PHE A 161 16.35 -0.31 2.51
CA PHE A 161 17.45 -1.15 3.01
C PHE A 161 18.79 -0.40 2.98
N LEU A 162 19.12 0.25 1.87
CA LEU A 162 20.42 0.89 1.70
C LEU A 162 20.64 2.02 2.71
N ILE A 163 19.65 2.87 2.94
CA ILE A 163 19.79 4.06 3.80
C ILE A 163 19.75 3.65 5.27
N ILE A 164 18.75 2.87 5.70
CA ILE A 164 18.60 2.48 7.11
C ILE A 164 19.76 1.60 7.58
N LEU A 165 20.12 0.56 6.81
CA LEU A 165 21.24 -0.28 7.19
C LEU A 165 22.57 0.47 7.14
N SER A 166 22.82 1.33 6.15
CA SER A 166 24.06 2.13 6.16
C SER A 166 24.14 3.06 7.37
N SER A 167 23.00 3.62 7.80
CA SER A 167 22.94 4.43 9.03
C SER A 167 23.28 3.58 10.26
N SER A 168 22.60 2.43 10.42
CA SER A 168 22.80 1.54 11.56
C SER A 168 24.21 0.95 11.63
N PHE A 169 24.76 0.48 10.51
CA PHE A 169 26.14 0.01 10.44
C PHE A 169 27.15 1.12 10.71
N TYR A 170 26.95 2.34 10.21
CA TYR A 170 27.83 3.46 10.49
C TYR A 170 27.82 3.82 11.98
N SER A 171 26.65 3.94 12.61
CA SER A 171 26.53 4.22 14.06
C SER A 171 27.11 3.10 14.92
N SER A 172 26.95 1.83 14.50
CA SER A 172 27.52 0.66 15.17
C SER A 172 29.07 0.62 15.08
N VAL A 173 29.64 0.88 13.90
CA VAL A 173 31.10 0.86 13.67
C VAL A 173 31.81 2.05 14.31
N THR A 174 31.19 3.22 14.32
CA THR A 174 31.80 4.44 14.89
C THR A 174 31.60 4.59 16.39
N GLY A 175 30.71 3.79 17.01
CA GLY A 175 30.30 3.94 18.41
C GLY A 175 29.51 5.22 18.69
N ARG A 176 29.20 6.02 17.66
CA ARG A 176 28.52 7.31 17.75
C ARG A 176 27.06 7.13 17.37
N PHE A 177 26.22 6.93 18.39
CA PHE A 177 24.77 6.79 18.23
C PHE A 177 23.98 8.10 18.42
N GLN A 178 24.65 9.15 18.90
CA GLN A 178 24.13 10.52 18.92
C GLN A 178 25.25 11.51 18.58
N LEU A 179 24.92 12.61 17.91
CA LEU A 179 25.82 13.72 17.60
C LEU A 179 26.20 14.59 18.82
N ASN A 180 25.90 14.14 20.04
CA ASN A 180 26.11 14.90 21.28
C ASN A 180 26.82 14.02 22.34
N ASP A 181 28.14 14.11 22.37
CA ASP A 181 29.12 13.20 23.02
C ASP A 181 29.07 13.09 24.58
N ASN A 182 27.95 13.42 25.24
CA ASN A 182 27.85 13.47 26.71
C ASN A 182 27.01 12.35 27.36
N SER A 183 26.31 11.49 26.61
CA SER A 183 25.49 10.40 27.13
C SER A 183 26.16 9.02 27.01
N THR A 184 27.26 8.83 27.75
CA THR A 184 28.04 7.55 27.82
C THR A 184 27.23 6.32 28.24
N PHE A 185 26.00 6.50 28.73
CA PHE A 185 25.12 5.41 29.17
C PHE A 185 24.68 4.45 28.05
N TYR A 186 24.79 4.86 26.77
CA TYR A 186 24.28 4.08 25.63
C TYR A 186 25.38 3.44 24.75
N SER A 187 26.65 3.83 24.83
CA SER A 187 27.70 3.17 24.03
C SER A 187 28.02 1.74 24.47
N GLU A 188 27.62 1.34 25.69
CA GLU A 188 27.93 0.04 26.29
C GLU A 188 26.73 -0.94 26.32
N SER A 189 25.52 -0.51 25.96
CA SER A 189 24.34 -1.38 26.01
C SER A 189 24.32 -2.39 24.85
N ILE A 190 24.08 -3.66 25.20
CA ILE A 190 24.02 -4.80 24.27
C ILE A 190 23.06 -4.54 23.10
N VAL A 191 21.98 -3.77 23.33
CA VAL A 191 20.99 -3.42 22.31
C VAL A 191 21.63 -2.71 21.09
N HIS A 192 22.69 -1.91 21.29
CA HIS A 192 23.34 -1.17 20.20
C HIS A 192 24.26 -2.02 19.34
N GLN A 193 24.85 -3.09 19.89
CA GLN A 193 25.61 -4.07 19.10
C GLN A 193 24.69 -4.90 18.20
N PHE A 194 23.43 -5.09 18.60
CA PHE A 194 22.40 -5.76 17.80
C PHE A 194 21.52 -4.82 16.98
N ALA A 195 21.73 -3.49 17.03
CA ALA A 195 20.91 -2.52 16.30
C ALA A 195 20.83 -2.82 14.79
N PRO A 196 21.93 -3.12 14.05
CA PRO A 196 21.84 -3.46 12.62
C PRO A 196 20.99 -4.70 12.31
N PHE A 197 20.85 -5.62 13.27
CA PHE A 197 19.99 -6.80 13.14
C PHE A 197 18.52 -6.47 13.41
N ILE A 198 18.23 -5.60 14.38
CA ILE A 198 16.87 -5.11 14.65
C ILE A 198 16.39 -4.24 13.47
N ASP A 199 17.22 -3.31 13.01
CA ASP A 199 17.00 -2.49 11.82
C ASP A 199 16.77 -3.34 10.56
N PHE A 200 17.48 -4.45 10.39
CA PHE A 200 17.25 -5.40 9.28
C PHE A 200 15.85 -6.03 9.34
N ILE A 201 15.40 -6.44 10.53
CA ILE A 201 14.03 -6.95 10.74
C ILE A 201 13.01 -5.84 10.48
N GLY A 202 13.27 -4.61 10.96
CA GLY A 202 12.44 -3.44 10.70
C GLY A 202 12.34 -3.09 9.21
N CYS A 203 13.45 -3.14 8.48
CA CYS A 203 13.50 -2.95 7.03
C CYS A 203 12.68 -4.00 6.29
N LEU A 204 12.78 -5.28 6.66
CA LEU A 204 11.95 -6.36 6.10
C LEU A 204 10.47 -6.10 6.35
N ALA A 205 10.07 -5.78 7.58
CA ALA A 205 8.68 -5.50 7.93
C ALA A 205 8.13 -4.28 7.18
N SER A 206 8.83 -3.13 7.24
CA SER A 206 8.45 -1.90 6.55
C SER A 206 8.33 -2.10 5.04
N SER A 207 9.30 -2.77 4.43
CA SER A 207 9.31 -3.01 2.98
C SER A 207 8.16 -3.91 2.53
N ILE A 208 7.91 -5.02 3.23
CA ILE A 208 6.78 -5.92 2.93
C ILE A 208 5.45 -5.18 3.10
N ALA A 209 5.29 -4.37 4.16
CA ALA A 209 4.05 -3.66 4.42
C ALA A 209 3.76 -2.57 3.37
N VAL A 210 4.78 -1.78 2.98
CA VAL A 210 4.67 -0.80 1.88
C VAL A 210 4.29 -1.49 0.58
N VAL A 211 4.94 -2.62 0.23
CA VAL A 211 4.60 -3.37 -0.98
C VAL A 211 3.15 -3.82 -0.95
N ILE A 212 2.69 -4.49 0.11
CA ILE A 212 1.29 -4.94 0.23
C ILE A 212 0.32 -3.77 0.05
N TYR A 213 0.53 -2.69 0.81
CA TYR A 213 -0.34 -1.52 0.80
C TYR A 213 -0.44 -0.85 -0.58
N VAL A 214 0.70 -0.62 -1.25
CA VAL A 214 0.75 0.02 -2.57
C VAL A 214 0.20 -0.92 -3.65
N THR A 215 0.43 -2.23 -3.54
CA THR A 215 -0.08 -3.23 -4.50
C THR A 215 -1.60 -3.27 -4.49
N VAL A 216 -2.22 -3.40 -3.32
CA VAL A 216 -3.69 -3.50 -3.17
C VAL A 216 -4.38 -2.23 -3.68
N HIS A 217 -3.92 -1.05 -3.26
CA HIS A 217 -4.46 0.21 -3.76
C HIS A 217 -4.24 0.39 -5.27
N THR A 218 -3.10 -0.02 -5.82
CA THR A 218 -2.84 0.08 -7.27
C THR A 218 -3.73 -0.86 -8.07
N ALA A 219 -3.99 -2.07 -7.59
CA ALA A 219 -4.90 -3.02 -8.24
C ALA A 219 -6.36 -2.53 -8.21
N LEU A 220 -6.82 -2.03 -7.06
CA LEU A 220 -8.14 -1.39 -6.93
C LEU A 220 -8.27 -0.19 -7.88
N ASN A 221 -7.26 0.69 -7.91
CA ASN A 221 -7.21 1.86 -8.78
C ASN A 221 -7.23 1.50 -10.27
N ARG A 222 -6.55 0.41 -10.68
CA ARG A 222 -6.61 -0.11 -12.05
C ARG A 222 -8.01 -0.58 -12.43
N GLU A 223 -8.70 -1.31 -11.54
CA GLU A 223 -10.04 -1.81 -11.82
C GLU A 223 -11.08 -0.68 -11.93
N ILE A 224 -11.05 0.30 -11.03
CA ILE A 224 -11.95 1.48 -11.10
C ILE A 224 -11.66 2.28 -12.37
N LYS A 225 -10.39 2.49 -12.73
CA LYS A 225 -10.04 3.17 -13.99
C LYS A 225 -10.50 2.39 -15.24
N HIS A 226 -10.46 1.06 -15.19
CA HIS A 226 -10.99 0.21 -16.26
C HIS A 226 -12.51 0.34 -16.38
N PHE A 227 -13.21 0.28 -15.25
CA PHE A 227 -14.65 0.50 -15.16
C PHE A 227 -15.05 1.85 -15.74
N ASN A 228 -14.36 2.95 -15.37
CA ASN A 228 -14.62 4.28 -15.94
C ASN A 228 -14.44 4.29 -17.46
N LYS A 229 -13.36 3.69 -17.98
CA LYS A 229 -13.13 3.59 -19.42
C LYS A 229 -14.24 2.80 -20.15
N GLU A 230 -14.71 1.69 -19.58
CA GLU A 230 -15.83 0.92 -20.11
C GLU A 230 -17.12 1.76 -20.09
N LEU A 231 -17.41 2.44 -18.97
CA LEU A 231 -18.57 3.31 -18.80
C LEU A 231 -18.58 4.48 -19.80
N THR A 232 -17.48 5.22 -19.95
CA THR A 232 -17.35 6.30 -20.95
C THR A 232 -17.59 5.79 -22.37
N ASN A 233 -17.10 4.59 -22.71
CA ASN A 233 -17.35 4.00 -24.02
C ASN A 233 -18.83 3.63 -24.20
N SER A 234 -19.45 2.97 -23.22
CA SER A 234 -20.88 2.62 -23.30
C SER A 234 -21.81 3.85 -23.33
N ALA A 235 -21.47 4.93 -22.62
CA ALA A 235 -22.16 6.23 -22.73
C ALA A 235 -22.04 6.79 -24.16
N ARG A 236 -20.81 6.84 -24.71
CA ARG A 236 -20.55 7.32 -26.07
C ARG A 236 -21.28 6.51 -27.16
N PHE A 237 -21.47 5.22 -26.95
CA PHE A 237 -22.24 4.34 -27.85
C PHE A 237 -23.73 4.25 -27.50
N GLN A 238 -24.24 5.08 -26.58
CA GLN A 238 -25.63 5.12 -26.10
C GLN A 238 -26.16 3.77 -25.55
N GLN A 239 -25.26 2.84 -25.22
CA GLN A 239 -25.60 1.49 -24.72
C GLN A 239 -26.23 1.53 -23.32
N LEU A 240 -26.03 2.61 -22.57
CA LEU A 240 -26.61 2.82 -21.24
C LEU A 240 -28.13 3.04 -21.29
N THR A 241 -28.71 3.29 -22.47
CA THR A 241 -30.18 3.34 -22.69
C THR A 241 -30.85 1.96 -22.60
N LEU A 242 -30.07 0.87 -22.51
CA LEU A 242 -30.59 -0.47 -22.29
C LEU A 242 -30.66 -0.77 -20.78
N PRO A 243 -31.86 -1.00 -20.19
CA PRO A 243 -31.99 -1.19 -18.73
C PRO A 243 -31.12 -2.31 -18.16
N GLN A 244 -30.89 -3.38 -18.93
CA GLN A 244 -30.04 -4.51 -18.54
C GLN A 244 -28.56 -4.13 -18.48
N VAL A 245 -28.09 -3.25 -19.37
CA VAL A 245 -26.70 -2.78 -19.39
C VAL A 245 -26.45 -1.84 -18.22
N LEU A 246 -27.37 -0.90 -17.97
CA LEU A 246 -27.31 0.03 -16.84
C LEU A 246 -27.34 -0.69 -15.48
N ASP A 247 -28.20 -1.72 -15.32
CA ASP A 247 -28.28 -2.52 -14.09
C ASP A 247 -26.98 -3.31 -13.82
N ASN A 248 -26.39 -3.90 -14.86
CA ASN A 248 -25.09 -4.57 -14.76
C ASN A 248 -23.96 -3.61 -14.34
N TYR A 249 -23.91 -2.40 -14.92
CA TYR A 249 -22.98 -1.35 -14.48
C TYR A 249 -23.24 -0.93 -13.02
N SER A 250 -24.50 -0.72 -12.62
CA SER A 250 -24.85 -0.35 -11.23
C SER A 250 -24.46 -1.42 -10.22
N LYS A 251 -24.65 -2.70 -10.56
CA LYS A 251 -24.26 -3.85 -9.74
C LYS A 251 -22.75 -3.95 -9.58
N ARG A 252 -21.98 -3.86 -10.67
CA ARG A 252 -20.51 -3.87 -10.61
C ARG A 252 -19.95 -2.66 -9.86
N HIS A 253 -20.57 -1.49 -10.01
CA HIS A 253 -20.21 -0.29 -9.24
C HIS A 253 -20.46 -0.47 -7.73
N SER A 254 -21.57 -1.10 -7.34
CA SER A 254 -21.84 -1.45 -5.94
C SER A 254 -20.75 -2.37 -5.37
N ASP A 255 -20.36 -3.41 -6.10
CA ASP A 255 -19.28 -4.32 -5.71
C ASP A 255 -17.91 -3.60 -5.61
N LEU A 256 -17.61 -2.65 -6.50
CA LEU A 256 -16.40 -1.81 -6.43
C LEU A 256 -16.37 -0.91 -5.19
N ILE A 257 -17.49 -0.30 -4.82
CA ILE A 257 -17.60 0.47 -3.57
C ILE A 257 -17.44 -0.44 -2.35
N GLN A 258 -18.03 -1.63 -2.35
CA GLN A 258 -17.87 -2.59 -1.26
C GLN A 258 -16.42 -3.05 -1.11
N LEU A 259 -15.73 -3.37 -2.22
CA LEU A 259 -14.30 -3.69 -2.22
C LEU A 259 -13.45 -2.52 -1.70
N THR A 260 -13.76 -1.29 -2.11
CA THR A 260 -13.06 -0.08 -1.62
C THR A 260 -13.24 0.09 -0.11
N ARG A 261 -14.44 -0.09 0.42
CA ARG A 261 -14.71 -0.03 1.87
C ARG A 261 -14.00 -1.16 2.63
N PHE A 262 -13.94 -2.37 2.07
CA PHE A 262 -13.19 -3.49 2.63
C PHE A 262 -11.68 -3.16 2.72
N VAL A 263 -11.08 -2.73 1.61
CA VAL A 263 -9.66 -2.31 1.57
C VAL A 263 -9.38 -1.21 2.58
N ASN A 264 -10.18 -0.14 2.59
CA ASN A 264 -10.01 0.97 3.53
C ASN A 264 -10.12 0.49 4.98
N ARG A 265 -11.06 -0.40 5.32
CA ARG A 265 -11.20 -0.93 6.69
C ARG A 265 -9.91 -1.59 7.17
N HIS A 266 -9.33 -2.50 6.38
CA HIS A 266 -8.12 -3.25 6.77
C HIS A 266 -6.81 -2.45 6.63
N LEU A 267 -6.75 -1.44 5.76
CA LEU A 267 -5.54 -0.63 5.52
C LEU A 267 -5.54 0.77 6.19
N SER A 268 -6.67 1.19 6.78
CA SER A 268 -6.86 2.53 7.38
C SER A 268 -5.77 2.93 8.37
N ILE A 269 -5.52 2.09 9.38
CA ILE A 269 -4.56 2.36 10.46
C ILE A 269 -3.16 2.59 9.88
N TYR A 270 -2.72 1.70 9.00
CA TYR A 270 -1.41 1.80 8.35
C TYR A 270 -1.29 3.07 7.51
N GLY A 271 -2.24 3.33 6.60
CA GLY A 271 -2.20 4.50 5.72
C GLY A 271 -2.50 5.84 6.41
N ALA A 272 -3.03 5.83 7.63
CA ALA A 272 -3.18 7.02 8.47
C ALA A 272 -1.90 7.34 9.28
N ILE A 273 -1.28 6.31 9.88
CA ILE A 273 -0.17 6.47 10.84
C ILE A 273 1.19 6.53 10.15
N VAL A 274 1.48 5.63 9.21
CA VAL A 274 2.82 5.53 8.60
C VAL A 274 3.21 6.79 7.81
N PRO A 275 2.34 7.40 6.98
CA PRO A 275 2.68 8.66 6.32
C PRO A 275 2.91 9.81 7.32
N PHE A 276 2.20 9.85 8.45
CA PHE A 276 2.43 10.86 9.49
C PHE A 276 3.79 10.69 10.16
N MET A 277 4.12 9.48 10.63
CA MET A 277 5.44 9.20 11.23
C MET A 277 6.58 9.50 10.24
N SER A 278 6.38 9.16 8.96
CA SER A 278 7.36 9.41 7.92
C SER A 278 7.55 10.92 7.65
N LEU A 279 6.48 11.71 7.66
CA LEU A 279 6.55 13.17 7.58
C LEU A 279 7.27 13.78 8.79
N MET A 280 7.07 13.25 10.01
CA MET A 280 7.78 13.72 11.20
C MET A 280 9.27 13.38 11.17
N SER A 281 9.65 12.19 10.70
CA SER A 281 11.05 11.82 10.42
C SER A 281 11.68 12.80 9.42
N PHE A 282 11.01 13.06 8.29
CA PHE A 282 11.46 14.00 7.26
C PHE A 282 11.70 15.43 7.80
N VAL A 283 10.80 15.95 8.65
CA VAL A 283 10.94 17.30 9.24
C VAL A 283 12.19 17.39 10.10
N ASN A 284 12.42 16.41 10.96
CA ASN A 284 13.55 16.42 11.89
C ASN A 284 14.88 16.16 11.18
N ALA A 285 14.94 15.22 10.23
CA ALA A 285 16.15 14.96 9.44
C ALA A 285 16.56 16.21 8.62
N THR A 286 15.59 16.89 8.00
CA THR A 286 15.83 18.12 7.24
C THR A 286 16.19 19.30 8.16
N TYR A 287 15.61 19.38 9.36
CA TYR A 287 15.99 20.36 10.39
C TYR A 287 17.45 20.18 10.83
N ILE A 288 17.92 18.95 11.03
CA ILE A 288 19.32 18.67 11.40
C ILE A 288 20.27 19.13 10.30
N VAL A 289 20.04 18.67 9.06
CA VAL A 289 20.87 18.99 7.89
C VAL A 289 20.90 20.49 7.62
N GLY A 290 19.78 21.20 7.79
CA GLY A 290 19.68 22.64 7.57
C GLY A 290 20.33 23.49 8.67
N SER A 291 20.19 23.09 9.94
CA SER A 291 20.57 23.93 11.09
C SER A 291 21.98 23.66 11.62
N PHE A 292 22.49 22.43 11.47
CA PHE A 292 23.76 21.99 12.09
C PHE A 292 24.82 21.58 11.07
N LYS A 293 24.69 21.97 9.79
CA LYS A 293 25.57 21.55 8.68
C LYS A 293 27.07 21.66 8.95
N SER A 294 27.52 22.66 9.69
CA SER A 294 28.93 22.90 10.06
C SER A 294 29.48 21.96 11.14
N SER A 295 28.60 21.28 11.89
CA SER A 295 28.92 20.42 13.02
C SER A 295 28.72 18.93 12.71
N LEU A 296 28.19 18.61 11.52
CA LEU A 296 27.91 17.25 11.07
C LEU A 296 29.11 16.64 10.33
N ASP A 297 29.39 15.36 10.60
CA ASP A 297 30.21 14.54 9.71
C ASP A 297 29.55 14.51 8.30
N PRO A 298 30.31 14.72 7.20
CA PRO A 298 29.81 14.60 5.83
C PRO A 298 29.02 13.31 5.55
N ILE A 299 29.41 12.17 6.14
CA ILE A 299 28.74 10.87 5.98
C ILE A 299 27.36 10.90 6.65
N VAL A 300 27.26 11.40 7.89
CA VAL A 300 25.98 11.57 8.60
C VAL A 300 25.06 12.52 7.85
N SER A 301 25.61 13.60 7.29
CA SER A 301 24.85 14.53 6.44
C SER A 301 24.27 13.85 5.19
N ILE A 302 25.04 12.99 4.52
CA ILE A 302 24.55 12.20 3.37
C ILE A 302 23.44 11.23 3.80
N LEU A 303 23.62 10.52 4.92
CA LEU A 303 22.63 9.58 5.45
C LEU A 303 21.31 10.27 5.82
N LEU A 304 21.35 11.40 6.52
CA LEU A 304 20.18 12.19 6.88
C LEU A 304 19.43 12.75 5.65
N ASN A 305 20.15 13.21 4.62
CA ASN A 305 19.53 13.59 3.34
C ASN A 305 18.85 12.39 2.66
N GLY A 306 19.48 11.21 2.72
CA GLY A 306 18.86 9.95 2.31
C GLY A 306 17.56 9.67 3.06
N ILE A 307 17.57 9.76 4.40
CA ILE A 307 16.41 9.55 5.27
C ILE A 307 15.28 10.53 4.89
N SER A 308 15.57 11.80 4.63
CA SER A 308 14.57 12.77 4.15
C SER A 308 13.94 12.35 2.82
N ILE A 309 14.75 12.01 1.82
CA ILE A 309 14.25 11.59 0.49
C ILE A 309 13.40 10.31 0.60
N MET A 310 13.88 9.32 1.36
CA MET A 310 13.17 8.06 1.61
C MET A 310 11.84 8.31 2.32
N SER A 311 11.82 9.13 3.37
CA SER A 311 10.62 9.42 4.16
C SER A 311 9.56 10.18 3.36
N MET A 312 9.98 11.11 2.49
CA MET A 312 9.08 11.72 1.52
C MET A 312 8.54 10.67 0.51
N GLY A 313 9.39 9.77 0.02
CA GLY A 313 9.01 8.69 -0.88
C GLY A 313 7.98 7.71 -0.28
N ILE A 314 8.14 7.33 0.99
CA ILE A 314 7.19 6.51 1.75
C ILE A 314 5.85 7.25 1.88
N THR A 315 5.87 8.52 2.25
CA THR A 315 4.66 9.36 2.37
C THR A 315 3.89 9.44 1.05
N VAL A 316 4.57 9.77 -0.05
CA VAL A 316 3.96 9.85 -1.39
C VAL A 316 3.40 8.49 -1.83
N SER A 317 4.11 7.40 -1.52
CA SER A 317 3.65 6.03 -1.80
C SER A 317 2.43 5.64 -0.95
N GLY A 318 2.32 6.14 0.28
CA GLY A 318 1.17 5.93 1.15
C GLY A 318 -0.09 6.70 0.72
N LEU A 319 0.06 7.97 0.31
CA LEU A 319 -1.08 8.84 0.02
C LEU A 319 -1.49 8.87 -1.47
N SER A 320 -0.55 8.84 -2.41
CA SER A 320 -0.85 8.99 -3.85
C SER A 320 -1.79 7.92 -4.43
N PRO A 321 -1.64 6.61 -4.10
CA PRO A 321 -2.58 5.59 -4.58
C PRO A 321 -3.99 5.80 -4.05
N LEU A 322 -4.13 6.26 -2.81
CA LEU A 322 -5.42 6.52 -2.16
C LEU A 322 -6.15 7.71 -2.79
N VAL A 323 -5.45 8.82 -3.04
CA VAL A 323 -5.99 9.98 -3.78
C VAL A 323 -6.53 9.55 -5.14
N LYS A 324 -5.79 8.70 -5.88
CA LYS A 324 -6.21 8.22 -7.21
C LYS A 324 -7.48 7.36 -7.16
N VAL A 325 -7.64 6.50 -6.15
CA VAL A 325 -8.88 5.75 -5.92
C VAL A 325 -10.06 6.71 -5.71
N GLN A 326 -9.90 7.74 -4.88
CA GLN A 326 -10.97 8.71 -4.62
C GLN A 326 -11.31 9.55 -5.86
N ASN A 327 -10.31 10.04 -6.58
CA ASN A 327 -10.50 10.80 -7.82
C ASN A 327 -11.21 9.97 -8.89
N ASN A 328 -10.86 8.69 -9.07
CA ASN A 328 -11.53 7.85 -10.07
C ASN A 328 -12.97 7.51 -9.69
N ILE A 329 -13.31 7.36 -8.40
CA ILE A 329 -14.72 7.20 -7.96
C ILE A 329 -15.52 8.49 -8.24
N GLN A 330 -14.90 9.66 -8.09
CA GLN A 330 -15.52 10.93 -8.45
C GLN A 330 -15.68 11.08 -9.97
N GLU A 331 -14.69 10.69 -10.77
CA GLU A 331 -14.76 10.62 -12.24
C GLU A 331 -15.94 9.74 -12.69
N THR A 332 -16.25 8.65 -11.98
CA THR A 332 -17.46 7.85 -12.25
C THR A 332 -18.76 8.66 -12.10
N ALA A 333 -18.85 9.51 -11.07
CA ALA A 333 -20.00 10.40 -10.88
C ALA A 333 -20.08 11.43 -12.01
N GLU A 334 -18.94 12.02 -12.39
CA GLU A 334 -18.85 13.02 -13.44
C GLU A 334 -19.26 12.45 -14.81
N ILE A 335 -18.80 11.24 -15.17
CA ILE A 335 -19.22 10.55 -16.40
C ILE A 335 -20.74 10.36 -16.44
N LEU A 336 -21.35 9.91 -15.34
CA LEU A 336 -22.81 9.73 -15.24
C LEU A 336 -23.56 11.06 -15.36
N MET A 337 -23.07 12.13 -14.72
CA MET A 337 -23.68 13.46 -14.77
C MET A 337 -23.58 14.17 -16.12
N HIS A 338 -22.72 13.72 -17.04
CA HIS A 338 -22.61 14.28 -18.39
C HIS A 338 -23.38 13.50 -19.47
N ASP A 339 -24.14 12.45 -19.10
CA ASP A 339 -24.99 11.71 -20.03
C ASP A 339 -26.43 12.29 -20.03
N ASP A 340 -26.65 13.28 -20.91
CA ASP A 340 -27.95 13.94 -21.09
C ASP A 340 -29.09 12.97 -21.43
N VAL A 341 -28.78 11.82 -22.06
CA VAL A 341 -29.77 10.83 -22.48
C VAL A 341 -30.30 10.04 -21.27
N LEU A 342 -29.45 9.77 -20.29
CA LEU A 342 -29.87 9.16 -19.01
C LEU A 342 -30.69 10.13 -18.15
N GLN A 343 -30.39 11.43 -18.18
CA GLN A 343 -31.13 12.45 -17.42
C GLN A 343 -32.53 12.70 -17.97
N THR A 344 -32.69 12.66 -19.30
CA THR A 344 -33.96 12.92 -20.00
C THR A 344 -34.79 11.66 -20.26
N CYS A 345 -34.33 10.49 -19.81
CA CYS A 345 -35.01 9.23 -20.09
C CYS A 345 -36.37 9.12 -19.39
N GLY A 346 -37.43 8.86 -20.17
CA GLY A 346 -38.79 8.66 -19.67
C GLY A 346 -39.06 7.33 -18.95
N ASP A 347 -38.11 6.38 -18.94
CA ASP A 347 -38.24 5.14 -18.17
C ASP A 347 -37.89 5.40 -16.69
N ALA A 348 -38.93 5.43 -15.85
CA ALA A 348 -38.83 5.60 -14.41
C ALA A 348 -37.89 4.57 -13.74
N LYS A 349 -37.77 3.34 -14.28
CA LYS A 349 -36.88 2.32 -13.74
C LYS A 349 -35.42 2.63 -14.05
N MET A 350 -35.09 3.06 -15.28
CA MET A 350 -33.72 3.49 -15.60
C MET A 350 -33.34 4.77 -14.86
N HIS A 351 -34.22 5.77 -14.80
CA HIS A 351 -33.96 7.00 -14.04
C HIS A 351 -33.74 6.69 -12.55
N HIS A 352 -34.47 5.72 -11.96
CA HIS A 352 -34.21 5.27 -10.59
C HIS A 352 -32.84 4.59 -10.43
N THR A 353 -32.48 3.63 -11.30
CA THR A 353 -31.15 2.98 -11.25
C THR A 353 -30.00 3.98 -11.46
N TYR A 354 -30.19 4.95 -12.35
CA TYR A 354 -29.27 6.07 -12.57
C TYR A 354 -29.09 6.91 -11.29
N ARG A 355 -30.18 7.46 -10.73
CA ARG A 355 -30.18 8.24 -9.47
C ARG A 355 -29.49 7.48 -8.35
N VAL A 356 -29.87 6.23 -8.12
CA VAL A 356 -29.31 5.38 -7.07
C VAL A 356 -27.81 5.13 -7.27
N THR A 357 -27.35 5.02 -8.52
CA THR A 357 -25.91 4.87 -8.82
C THR A 357 -25.16 6.17 -8.57
N LEU A 358 -25.70 7.31 -9.02
CA LEU A 358 -25.13 8.64 -8.80
C LEU A 358 -25.08 9.01 -7.31
N ASP A 359 -26.16 8.78 -6.56
CA ASP A 359 -26.22 9.03 -5.12
C ASP A 359 -25.19 8.18 -4.37
N ARG A 360 -24.96 6.93 -4.79
CA ARG A 360 -23.87 6.09 -4.26
C ARG A 360 -22.49 6.69 -4.57
N CYS A 361 -22.24 7.24 -5.76
CA CYS A 361 -20.96 7.89 -6.07
C CYS A 361 -20.72 9.12 -5.18
N LEU A 362 -21.73 9.99 -5.07
CA LEU A 362 -21.63 11.27 -4.36
C LEU A 362 -21.61 11.12 -2.83
N HIS A 363 -22.39 10.20 -2.27
CA HIS A 363 -22.59 10.05 -0.82
C HIS A 363 -21.92 8.79 -0.23
N SER A 364 -21.16 8.01 -1.02
CA SER A 364 -20.40 6.89 -0.43
C SER A 364 -19.31 7.41 0.50
N ASN A 365 -19.45 7.08 1.78
CA ASN A 365 -18.41 7.27 2.79
C ASN A 365 -17.26 6.26 2.62
N SER A 366 -16.69 6.19 1.42
CA SER A 366 -15.54 5.36 1.02
C SER A 366 -14.24 6.17 0.93
N LYS A 367 -14.22 7.39 1.50
CA LYS A 367 -12.98 8.13 1.70
C LYS A 367 -12.25 7.56 2.92
N MET A 368 -10.95 7.32 2.78
CA MET A 368 -10.09 6.96 3.91
C MET A 368 -9.47 8.24 4.47
N SER A 369 -9.28 8.30 5.79
CA SER A 369 -8.85 9.50 6.49
C SER A 369 -7.40 9.42 6.96
N PHE A 370 -6.59 10.42 6.59
CA PHE A 370 -5.28 10.68 7.17
C PHE A 370 -5.45 11.08 8.64
N LEU A 371 -4.61 10.53 9.52
CA LEU A 371 -4.74 10.64 10.98
C LEU A 371 -6.13 10.29 11.52
N MET A 372 -6.92 9.48 10.79
CA MET A 372 -8.35 9.21 11.08
C MET A 372 -9.27 10.45 11.10
N ALA A 373 -8.76 11.64 10.81
CA ALA A 373 -9.48 12.91 10.95
C ALA A 373 -9.70 13.65 9.61
N PHE A 374 -8.74 13.58 8.69
CA PHE A 374 -8.78 14.35 7.44
C PHE A 374 -9.03 13.44 6.23
N PRO A 375 -10.14 13.59 5.47
CA PRO A 375 -10.37 12.78 4.28
C PRO A 375 -9.28 13.03 3.23
N VAL A 376 -8.65 11.97 2.72
CA VAL A 376 -7.50 12.08 1.80
C VAL A 376 -7.96 12.37 0.36
N ASP A 377 -8.34 13.61 0.09
CA ASP A 377 -8.58 14.10 -1.26
C ASP A 377 -7.30 14.69 -1.89
N SER A 378 -7.38 15.04 -3.18
CA SER A 378 -6.29 15.67 -3.92
C SER A 378 -5.81 16.98 -3.27
N ASN A 379 -6.73 17.76 -2.68
CA ASN A 379 -6.42 19.01 -2.02
C ASN A 379 -5.67 18.81 -0.70
N CYS A 380 -6.09 17.83 0.12
CA CYS A 380 -5.43 17.43 1.35
C CYS A 380 -4.00 16.96 1.07
N PHE A 381 -3.81 16.12 0.05
CA PHE A 381 -2.48 15.69 -0.38
C PHE A 381 -1.59 16.88 -0.77
N ASN A 382 -2.08 17.78 -1.62
CA ASN A 382 -1.33 18.98 -2.02
C ASN A 382 -1.00 19.90 -0.83
N ARG A 383 -1.93 20.05 0.13
CA ARG A 383 -1.71 20.81 1.38
C ARG A 383 -0.65 20.15 2.26
N ILE A 384 -0.66 18.84 2.43
CA ILE A 384 0.35 18.10 3.20
C ILE A 384 1.74 18.27 2.56
N MET A 385 1.84 18.05 1.25
CA MET A 385 3.09 18.18 0.48
C MET A 385 3.64 19.62 0.49
N PHE A 386 2.79 20.64 0.67
CA PHE A 386 3.21 22.02 0.82
C PHE A 386 3.57 22.38 2.28
N ILE A 387 2.76 22.00 3.25
CA ILE A 387 2.92 22.44 4.65
C ILE A 387 4.15 21.79 5.29
N VAL A 388 4.37 20.48 5.11
CA VAL A 388 5.39 19.78 5.90
C VAL A 388 6.84 20.22 5.58
N PRO A 389 7.26 20.42 4.32
CA PRO A 389 8.56 21.03 4.02
C PRO A 389 8.72 22.42 4.63
N ASN A 390 7.65 23.24 4.63
CA ASN A 390 7.67 24.57 5.23
C ASN A 390 7.79 24.55 6.76
N ILE A 391 7.28 23.52 7.45
CA ILE A 391 7.52 23.35 8.90
C ILE A 391 9.02 23.17 9.18
N SER A 392 9.72 22.34 8.39
CA SER A 392 11.18 22.18 8.54
C SER A 392 11.92 23.48 8.27
N THR A 393 11.58 24.21 7.21
CA THR A 393 12.15 25.55 6.93
C THR A 393 11.92 26.52 8.09
N ALA A 394 10.72 26.54 8.68
CA ALA A 394 10.41 27.38 9.83
C ALA A 394 11.24 27.00 11.08
N MET A 395 11.43 25.71 11.35
CA MET A 395 12.31 25.25 12.44
C MET A 395 13.77 25.66 12.20
N ILE A 396 14.27 25.55 10.97
CA ILE A 396 15.62 25.99 10.60
C ILE A 396 15.78 27.50 10.83
N LEU A 397 14.83 28.32 10.35
CA LEU A 397 14.85 29.78 10.55
C LEU A 397 14.74 30.17 12.05
N TYR A 398 13.94 29.45 12.82
CA TYR A 398 13.84 29.64 14.27
C TYR A 398 15.18 29.35 14.97
N ARG A 399 15.86 28.25 14.60
CA ARG A 399 17.17 27.91 15.18
C ARG A 399 18.30 28.82 14.71
N LEU A 400 18.25 29.34 13.49
CA LEU A 400 19.21 30.32 12.98
C LEU A 400 19.05 31.70 13.64
N SER A 401 17.82 32.09 14.01
CA SER A 401 17.56 33.31 14.77
C SER A 401 17.85 33.20 16.27
N HIS A 402 17.96 31.97 16.80
CA HIS A 402 18.25 31.68 18.22
C HIS A 402 19.52 30.81 18.33
N PRO A 403 20.73 31.38 18.11
CA PRO A 403 21.97 30.60 17.99
C PRO A 403 22.37 29.81 19.24
N TYR A 404 21.82 30.13 20.41
CA TYR A 404 22.12 29.54 21.72
C TYR A 404 21.19 28.39 22.15
N LEU A 405 20.22 27.98 21.32
CA LEU A 405 19.39 26.77 21.53
C LEU A 405 20.10 25.47 21.14
#